data_AF-A0A7C5F438-F1
#
_entry.id   AF-A0A7C5F438-F1
#
_cell.length_a   1.000
_cell.length_b   1.000
_cell.length_c   1.000
_cell.angle_alpha   90.00
_cell.angle_beta   90.00
_cell.angle_gamma   90.00
#
_symmetry.space_group_name_H-M   'P 1'
#
loop_
_entity.id
_entity.type
_entity.pdbx_description
1 polymer ?
#
loop_
_entity_poly.entity_id
_entity_poly.type
_entity_poly.pdbx_seq_one_letter_code
_entity_poly.pdbx_strand_id
1 'polypeptide(L)'
;MDERKFFNESNTTKPARLQCPFCRTTETYELRWLVRKKKNALPAGADEEDRKRFQKAQSYMVLVDDKVVCRNLRCRKRFEISGIKTTAFLEPDPAPTARSKTP
;
A
#
# COMPACT_ATOMS: atom_id res chain seq x y z
N MET A 1 7.98 -23.05 -4.67
CA MET A 1 7.85 -22.05 -3.59
C MET A 1 6.85 -21.00 -4.06
N ASP A 2 5.57 -21.18 -3.73
CA ASP A 2 4.50 -20.28 -4.19
C ASP A 2 4.18 -19.26 -3.09
N GLU A 3 5.03 -18.23 -2.97
CA GLU A 3 4.83 -17.11 -2.03
C GLU A 3 3.49 -16.37 -2.26
N ARG A 4 2.89 -16.49 -3.46
CA ARG A 4 1.53 -16.02 -3.78
C ARG A 4 0.42 -16.73 -2.99
N LYS A 5 0.69 -17.85 -2.31
CA LYS A 5 -0.30 -18.51 -1.46
C LYS A 5 -0.52 -17.82 -0.11
N PHE A 6 0.38 -16.93 0.33
CA PHE A 6 0.33 -16.33 1.68
C PHE A 6 -0.25 -14.92 1.74
N PHE A 7 -0.34 -14.22 0.61
CA PHE A 7 -0.83 -12.85 0.54
C PHE A 7 -1.99 -12.75 -0.44
N ASN A 8 -3.02 -11.99 -0.07
CA ASN A 8 -4.06 -11.55 -0.98
C ASN A 8 -3.57 -10.25 -1.63
N GLU A 9 -3.27 -10.32 -2.92
CA GLU A 9 -3.00 -9.15 -3.75
C GLU A 9 -4.33 -8.61 -4.27
N SER A 10 -4.60 -7.35 -4.03
CA SER A 10 -5.81 -6.68 -4.53
C SER A 10 -5.44 -5.32 -5.08
N ASN A 11 -6.02 -4.94 -6.21
CA ASN A 11 -5.87 -3.58 -6.73
C ASN A 11 -6.89 -2.65 -6.06
N THR A 12 -6.50 -1.41 -5.81
CA THR A 12 -7.41 -0.36 -5.35
C THR A 12 -7.02 0.95 -6.00
N THR A 13 -7.96 1.83 -6.27
CA THR A 13 -7.69 3.19 -6.74
C THR A 13 -7.87 4.16 -5.59
N LYS A 14 -6.90 5.05 -5.40
CA LYS A 14 -6.99 6.11 -4.38
C LYS A 14 -6.80 7.47 -5.03
N PRO A 15 -7.68 8.44 -4.75
CA PRO A 15 -7.52 9.80 -5.22
C PRO A 15 -6.32 10.44 -4.51
N ALA A 16 -5.40 11.01 -5.27
CA ALA A 16 -4.27 11.75 -4.76
C ALA A 16 -4.17 13.12 -5.43
N ARG A 17 -3.94 14.16 -4.62
CA ARG A 17 -3.73 15.52 -5.13
C ARG A 17 -2.28 15.65 -5.58
N LEU A 18 -2.09 15.90 -6.87
CA LEU A 18 -0.77 16.07 -7.46
C LEU A 18 -0.66 17.43 -8.13
N GLN A 19 0.49 18.06 -7.95
CA GLN A 19 0.85 19.28 -8.66
C GLN A 19 1.69 18.94 -9.88
N CYS A 20 1.24 19.36 -11.06
CA CYS A 20 2.00 19.18 -12.28
C CYS A 20 3.23 20.12 -12.28
N PRO A 21 4.47 19.61 -12.45
CA PRO A 21 5.67 20.46 -12.44
C PRO A 21 5.75 21.40 -13.66
N PHE A 22 5.05 21.08 -14.75
CA PHE A 22 5.08 21.85 -16.00
C PHE A 22 4.14 23.06 -15.99
N CYS A 23 2.90 22.90 -15.52
CA CYS A 23 1.88 23.95 -15.50
C CYS A 23 1.47 24.39 -14.10
N ARG A 24 2.07 23.81 -13.05
CA ARG A 24 1.82 24.07 -11.62
C ARG A 24 0.37 23.90 -11.16
N THR A 25 -0.47 23.26 -11.99
CA THR A 25 -1.86 22.97 -11.67
C THR A 25 -1.93 21.80 -10.69
N THR A 26 -2.65 21.99 -9.58
CA THR A 26 -2.93 20.94 -8.59
C THR A 26 -4.30 20.35 -8.86
N GLU A 27 -4.33 19.07 -9.20
CA GLU A 27 -5.58 18.32 -9.43
C GLU A 27 -5.56 16.98 -8.73
N THR A 28 -6.74 16.36 -8.63
CA THR A 28 -6.89 15.03 -8.05
C THR A 28 -6.81 13.97 -9.15
N TYR A 29 -5.88 13.04 -8.99
CA TYR A 29 -5.65 11.92 -9.89
C TYR A 29 -6.01 10.62 -9.18
N GLU A 30 -6.68 9.73 -9.88
CA GLU A 30 -6.98 8.39 -9.38
C GLU A 30 -5.79 7.50 -9.66
N LEU A 31 -5.00 7.26 -8.64
CA LEU A 31 -3.80 6.44 -8.76
C LEU A 31 -4.13 4.99 -8.42
N ARG A 32 -3.52 4.05 -9.15
CA ARG A 32 -3.66 2.62 -8.86
C ARG A 32 -2.66 2.18 -7.79
N TRP A 33 -3.17 1.49 -6.79
CA TRP A 33 -2.44 0.91 -5.68
C TRP A 33 -2.62 -0.61 -5.66
N LEU A 34 -1.55 -1.31 -5.35
CA LEU A 34 -1.52 -2.74 -5.10
C LEU A 34 -1.49 -2.97 -3.60
N VAL A 35 -2.61 -3.43 -3.05
CA VAL A 35 -2.74 -3.79 -1.66
C VAL A 35 -2.29 -5.23 -1.49
N ARG A 36 -1.26 -5.44 -0.68
CA ARG A 36 -0.80 -6.76 -0.24
C ARG A 36 -1.28 -6.99 1.19
N LYS A 37 -2.42 -7.68 1.31
CA LYS A 37 -2.97 -8.08 2.59
C LYS A 37 -2.44 -9.45 2.97
N LYS A 38 -1.91 -9.53 4.19
CA LYS A 38 -1.55 -10.80 4.82
C LYS A 38 -2.82 -11.68 4.95
N LYS A 39 -2.76 -12.94 4.54
CA LYS A 39 -3.88 -13.88 4.74
C LYS A 39 -4.07 -14.19 6.22
N ASN A 40 -5.29 -14.53 6.63
CA ASN A 40 -5.61 -14.79 8.03
C ASN A 40 -5.08 -16.15 8.55
N ALA A 41 -4.80 -17.10 7.66
CA ALA A 41 -4.35 -18.44 8.02
C ALA A 41 -2.98 -18.75 7.42
N LEU A 42 -2.06 -19.23 8.27
CA LEU A 42 -0.88 -19.94 7.79
C LEU A 42 -1.32 -21.31 7.27
N PRO A 43 -0.77 -21.80 6.14
CA PRO A 43 -1.04 -23.14 5.65
C PRO A 43 -0.65 -24.19 6.70
N ALA A 44 -1.43 -25.28 6.76
CA ALA A 44 -1.17 -26.41 7.64
C ALA A 44 0.21 -27.01 7.30
N GLY A 45 1.19 -26.82 8.18
CA GLY A 45 2.61 -27.16 7.95
C GLY A 45 3.58 -25.98 8.06
N ALA A 46 3.10 -24.78 8.40
CA ALA A 46 3.97 -23.63 8.67
C ALA A 46 4.80 -23.83 9.95
N ASP A 47 6.12 -23.68 9.81
CA ASP A 47 7.10 -23.84 10.88
C ASP A 47 7.07 -22.65 11.87
N GLU A 48 7.81 -22.76 12.97
CA GLU A 48 7.83 -21.72 14.01
C GLU A 48 8.42 -20.39 13.48
N GLU A 49 9.32 -20.46 12.51
CA GLU A 49 9.85 -19.32 11.77
C GLU A 49 8.78 -18.62 10.92
N ASP A 50 7.93 -19.38 10.23
CA ASP A 50 6.84 -18.82 9.43
C ASP A 50 5.83 -18.09 10.33
N ARG A 51 5.53 -18.62 11.53
CA ARG A 51 4.69 -17.92 12.51
C ARG A 51 5.31 -16.60 12.97
N LYS A 52 6.63 -16.53 13.18
CA LYS A 52 7.33 -15.29 13.59
C LYS A 52 7.31 -14.25 12.47
N ARG A 53 7.63 -14.67 11.24
CA ARG A 53 7.59 -13.80 10.04
C ARG A 53 6.17 -13.32 9.75
N PHE A 54 5.18 -14.20 9.91
CA PHE A 54 3.77 -13.86 9.80
C PHE A 54 3.38 -12.82 10.84
N GLN A 55 3.67 -13.01 12.12
CA GLN A 55 3.38 -12.02 13.17
C GLN A 55 3.98 -10.63 12.87
N LYS A 56 5.20 -10.59 12.32
CA LYS A 56 5.88 -9.34 11.96
C LYS A 56 5.41 -8.74 10.63
N ALA A 57 4.81 -9.54 9.74
CA ALA A 57 4.35 -9.08 8.44
C ALA A 57 3.14 -8.13 8.60
N GLN A 58 3.32 -6.90 8.14
CA GLN A 58 2.26 -5.90 8.06
C GLN A 58 1.64 -5.91 6.67
N SER A 59 0.34 -5.60 6.60
CA SER A 59 -0.30 -5.35 5.31
C SER A 59 0.19 -4.01 4.79
N TYR A 60 0.59 -3.95 3.52
CA TYR A 60 1.05 -2.70 2.91
C TYR A 60 0.42 -2.53 1.54
N MET A 61 0.37 -1.29 1.09
CA MET A 61 -0.05 -0.93 -0.25
C MET A 61 1.11 -0.26 -0.99
N VAL A 62 1.26 -0.63 -2.26
CA VAL A 62 2.30 -0.13 -3.15
C VAL A 62 1.64 0.64 -4.28
N LEU A 63 2.05 1.87 -4.51
CA LEU A 63 1.62 2.64 -5.66
C LEU A 63 2.16 1.97 -6.94
N VAL A 64 1.26 1.63 -7.85
CA VAL A 64 1.58 0.97 -9.12
C VAL A 64 1.83 1.98 -10.23
N ASP A 65 1.14 3.13 -10.16
CA ASP A 65 1.35 4.22 -11.10
C ASP A 65 2.63 4.98 -10.76
N ASP A 66 3.49 5.18 -11.77
CA ASP A 66 4.71 5.97 -11.66
C ASP A 66 4.55 7.36 -12.33
N LYS A 67 3.68 7.44 -13.34
CA LYS A 67 3.49 8.63 -14.18
C LYS A 67 2.01 8.88 -14.43
N VAL A 68 1.60 10.14 -14.36
CA VAL A 68 0.25 10.57 -14.74
C VAL A 68 0.28 11.60 -15.86
N VAL A 69 -0.79 11.64 -16.64
CA VAL A 69 -1.02 12.70 -17.64
C VAL A 69 -1.72 13.86 -16.95
N CYS A 70 -1.19 15.07 -17.08
CA CYS A 70 -1.84 16.25 -16.52
C CYS A 70 -3.26 16.44 -17.08
N ARG A 71 -4.26 16.57 -16.19
CA ARG A 71 -5.67 16.80 -16.57
C ARG A 71 -5.91 18.14 -17.27
N ASN A 72 -5.02 19.11 -17.06
CA ASN A 72 -5.10 20.39 -17.74
C ASN A 72 -4.93 20.21 -19.26
N LEU A 73 -5.98 20.53 -20.03
CA LEU A 73 -6.03 20.36 -21.49
C LEU A 73 -4.92 21.13 -22.23
N ARG A 74 -4.44 22.24 -21.66
CA ARG A 74 -3.35 23.04 -22.24
C ARG A 74 -1.98 22.40 -22.06
N CYS A 75 -1.80 21.57 -21.03
CA CYS A 75 -0.52 20.95 -20.69
C CYS A 75 -0.42 19.54 -21.27
N ARG A 76 -1.35 18.64 -20.91
CA ARG A 76 -1.38 17.20 -21.29
C ARG A 76 -0.03 16.46 -21.19
N LYS A 77 0.94 17.01 -20.46
CA LYS A 77 2.28 16.44 -20.30
C LYS A 77 2.20 15.30 -19.29
N ARG A 78 2.99 14.25 -19.53
CA ARG A 78 3.21 13.18 -18.54
C ARG A 78 4.25 13.65 -17.53
N PHE A 79 3.96 13.48 -16.26
CA PHE A 79 4.88 13.79 -15.18
C PHE A 79 4.94 12.65 -14.17
N GLU A 80 6.08 12.52 -13.51
CA GLU A 80 6.30 11.53 -12.46
C GLU A 80 5.59 11.95 -11.18
N ILE A 81 5.00 10.98 -10.50
CA ILE A 81 4.29 11.19 -9.25
C ILE A 81 5.34 11.48 -8.17
N SER A 82 5.56 12.77 -7.90
CA SER A 82 6.51 13.23 -6.89
C SER A 82 5.79 13.59 -5.58
N GLY A 83 6.41 13.24 -4.45
CA GLY A 83 5.89 13.56 -3.11
C GLY A 83 4.86 12.57 -2.54
N ILE A 84 4.48 11.53 -3.28
CA ILE A 84 3.68 10.42 -2.73
C ILE A 84 4.62 9.28 -2.35
N LYS A 85 4.49 8.77 -1.13
CA LYS A 85 5.20 7.56 -0.72
C LYS A 85 4.69 6.37 -1.54
N THR A 86 5.58 5.76 -2.31
CA THR A 86 5.27 4.59 -3.15
C THR A 86 4.84 3.39 -2.32
N THR A 87 5.15 3.38 -1.02
CA THR A 87 4.73 2.34 -0.07
C THR A 87 4.04 2.98 1.13
N ALA A 88 2.83 2.54 1.43
CA ALA A 88 2.12 2.89 2.65
C ALA A 88 1.76 1.62 3.42
N PHE A 89 2.18 1.54 4.69
CA PHE A 89 1.75 0.47 5.58
C PHE A 89 0.29 0.72 5.95
N LEU A 90 -0.56 -0.29 5.80
CA LEU A 90 -1.85 -0.28 6.48
C LEU A 90 -1.51 -0.54 7.93
N GLU A 91 -1.66 0.49 8.76
CA GLU A 91 -1.33 0.44 10.18
C GLU A 91 -1.82 -0.88 10.79
N PRO A 92 -0.98 -1.59 11.56
CA PRO A 92 -1.41 -2.82 12.19
C PRO A 92 -2.58 -2.49 13.11
N ASP A 93 -3.67 -3.24 12.97
CA ASP A 93 -4.67 -3.40 14.01
C ASP A 93 -3.92 -3.49 15.35
N PRO A 94 -4.16 -2.55 16.30
CA PRO A 94 -3.36 -2.49 17.50
C PRO A 94 -3.49 -3.85 18.17
N ALA A 95 -2.36 -4.55 18.31
CA ALA A 95 -2.27 -5.79 19.06
C ALA A 95 -3.10 -5.65 20.33
N PRO A 96 -3.92 -6.67 20.70
CA PRO A 96 -4.80 -6.54 21.85
C PRO A 96 -3.95 -6.11 23.03
N THR A 97 -4.13 -4.86 23.47
CA THR A 97 -3.40 -4.32 24.59
C THR A 97 -3.76 -5.21 25.76
N ALA A 98 -2.83 -6.10 26.12
CA ALA A 98 -2.85 -6.78 27.39
C ALA A 98 -2.85 -5.66 28.42
N ARG A 99 -4.05 -5.34 28.93
CA ARG A 99 -4.23 -4.46 30.08
C ARG A 99 -3.33 -5.02 31.16
N SER A 100 -2.25 -4.29 31.41
CA SER A 100 -1.33 -4.50 32.51
C SER A 100 -2.16 -4.60 33.78
N LYS A 101 -2.34 -5.83 34.23
CA LYS A 101 -2.84 -6.14 35.56
C LYS A 101 -1.67 -5.92 36.51
N THR A 102 -1.97 -5.29 37.65
CA THR A 102 -1.25 -5.36 38.96
C THR A 102 -0.32 -4.17 39.23
N PRO A 103 -0.15 -3.74 40.50
CA PRO A 103 -0.81 -4.17 41.75
C PRO A 103 -1.98 -3.29 42.19
#